data_AF-A0A7X6PDI2-F1
#
_entry.id   AF-A0A7X6PDI2-F1
#
_cell.length_a   1.000
_cell.length_b   1.000
_cell.length_c   1.000
_cell.angle_alpha   90.00
_cell.angle_beta   90.00
_cell.angle_gamma   90.00
#
_symmetry.space_group_name_H-M   'P 1'
#
loop_
_entity.id
_entity.type
_entity.pdbx_description
1 polymer ?
#
loop_
_entity_poly.entity_id
_entity_poly.type
_entity_poly.pdbx_seq_one_letter_code
_entity_poly.pdbx_strand_id
1 'polypeptide(L)'
;LYAAYCDHNSPEGRSSWGPVLILLAAVNDITAAGYESVKGHASADMMTGENSFKLDPAGPHEYVKKTKADAWYTDRLIEALGYSS
;
A
#
# COMPACT_ATOMS: atom_id res chain seq x y z
N LEU A 1 20.55 3.82 -9.62
CA LEU A 1 19.14 3.96 -9.20
C LEU A 1 18.82 5.39 -8.76
N TYR A 2 19.62 6.03 -7.89
CA TYR A 2 19.41 7.43 -7.46
C TYR A 2 19.19 8.43 -8.62
N ALA A 3 20.03 8.45 -9.65
CA ALA A 3 19.85 9.35 -10.81
C ALA A 3 18.51 9.14 -11.53
N ALA A 4 18.08 7.89 -11.73
CA ALA A 4 16.79 7.57 -12.34
C ALA A 4 15.60 7.99 -11.46
N TYR A 5 15.78 8.03 -10.14
CA TYR A 5 14.77 8.52 -9.19
C TYR A 5 14.73 10.05 -9.15
N CYS A 6 15.87 10.73 -9.28
CA CYS A 6 15.93 12.19 -9.48
C CYS A 6 15.24 12.61 -10.77
N ASP A 7 15.46 11.88 -11.88
CA ASP A 7 14.82 12.14 -13.17
C ASP A 7 13.30 11.92 -13.13
N HIS A 8 12.84 11.01 -12.28
CA HIS A 8 11.42 10.78 -11.97
C HIS A 8 10.87 11.75 -10.89
N ASN A 9 11.65 12.74 -10.45
CA ASN A 9 11.29 13.70 -9.40
C ASN A 9 10.93 13.04 -8.05
N SER A 10 11.55 11.89 -7.75
CA SER A 10 11.38 11.13 -6.51
C SER A 10 12.74 10.74 -5.92
N PRO A 11 13.66 11.70 -5.67
CA PRO A 11 15.07 11.43 -5.36
C PRO A 11 15.30 10.57 -4.12
N GLU A 12 14.35 10.58 -3.16
CA GLU A 12 14.40 9.74 -1.94
C GLU A 12 13.70 8.38 -2.11
N GLY A 13 13.42 7.99 -3.36
CA GLY A 13 12.66 6.80 -3.70
C GLY A 13 11.17 7.08 -3.86
N ARG A 14 10.41 6.02 -4.19
CA ARG A 14 8.95 6.08 -4.38
C ARG A 14 8.25 5.20 -3.36
N SER A 15 7.02 5.57 -2.99
CA SER A 15 6.13 4.67 -2.26
C SER A 15 5.95 3.38 -3.05
N SER A 16 6.46 2.28 -2.51
CA SER A 16 6.29 0.96 -3.10
C SER A 16 5.14 0.27 -2.37
N TRP A 17 3.95 0.31 -2.96
CA TRP A 17 2.77 -0.35 -2.41
C TRP A 17 2.91 -1.88 -2.39
N GLY A 18 3.76 -2.45 -3.26
CA GLY A 18 4.02 -3.89 -3.30
C GLY A 18 4.57 -4.45 -1.98
N PRO A 19 5.75 -4.00 -1.50
CA PRO A 19 6.29 -4.39 -0.21
C PRO A 19 5.32 -4.13 0.95
N VAL A 20 4.62 -3.01 0.94
CA VAL A 20 3.64 -2.65 1.98
C VAL A 20 2.48 -3.67 2.02
N LEU A 21 2.00 -4.16 0.87
CA LEU A 21 0.99 -5.22 0.80
C LEU A 21 1.52 -6.62 1.17
N ILE A 22 2.82 -6.88 1.05
CA ILE A 22 3.42 -8.13 1.54
C ILE A 22 3.23 -8.26 3.05
N LEU A 23 3.39 -7.17 3.82
CA LEU A 23 3.15 -7.20 5.26
C LEU A 23 1.70 -7.59 5.59
N LEU A 24 0.72 -7.05 4.84
CA LEU A 24 -0.68 -7.40 5.01
C LEU A 24 -0.92 -8.89 4.76
N ALA A 25 -0.34 -9.43 3.67
CA ALA A 25 -0.44 -10.85 3.35
C ALA A 25 0.25 -11.75 4.39
N ALA A 26 1.41 -11.32 4.91
CA ALA A 26 2.19 -12.09 5.88
C ALA A 26 1.54 -12.14 7.27
N VAL A 27 0.97 -11.02 7.72
CA VAL A 27 0.28 -10.94 9.02
C VAL A 27 -1.13 -11.54 8.95
N ASN A 28 -1.76 -11.50 7.77
CA ASN A 28 -3.11 -12.01 7.51
C ASN A 28 -4.19 -11.44 8.46
N ASP A 29 -3.97 -10.21 8.94
CA ASP A 29 -4.91 -9.42 9.73
C ASP A 29 -4.70 -7.94 9.39
N ILE A 30 -5.75 -7.28 8.90
CA ILE A 30 -5.70 -5.91 8.40
C ILE A 30 -5.26 -4.93 9.49
N THR A 31 -5.85 -5.04 10.68
CA THR A 31 -5.60 -4.12 11.79
C THR A 31 -4.23 -4.35 12.41
N ALA A 32 -3.84 -5.62 12.63
CA ALA A 32 -2.53 -5.96 13.16
C ALA A 32 -1.40 -5.59 12.20
N ALA A 33 -1.64 -5.65 10.89
CA ALA A 33 -0.71 -5.17 9.87
C ALA A 33 -0.66 -3.63 9.75
N GLY A 34 -1.42 -2.91 10.59
CA GLY A 34 -1.41 -1.46 10.65
C GLY A 34 -2.28 -0.79 9.58
N TYR A 35 -3.26 -1.49 9.01
CA TYR A 35 -4.19 -0.92 8.04
C TYR A 35 -5.60 -0.78 8.61
N GLU A 36 -6.38 0.07 7.96
CA GLU A 36 -7.83 0.04 8.01
C GLU A 36 -8.35 -0.26 6.60
N SER A 37 -9.46 -1.00 6.49
CA SER A 37 -10.07 -1.26 5.20
C SER A 37 -11.23 -0.32 4.92
N VAL A 38 -11.43 -0.05 3.63
CA VAL A 38 -12.50 0.81 3.13
C VAL A 38 -13.26 0.05 2.05
N LYS A 39 -14.56 -0.10 2.27
CA LYS A 39 -15.44 -0.84 1.36
C LYS A 39 -16.16 0.04 0.36
N GLY A 40 -16.45 -0.53 -0.80
CA GLY A 40 -17.15 0.18 -1.86
C GLY A 40 -17.26 -0.57 -3.18
N HIS A 41 -17.52 0.21 -4.22
CA HIS A 41 -17.55 -0.23 -5.60
C HIS A 41 -16.38 0.38 -6.36
N ALA A 42 -15.47 -0.48 -6.83
CA ALA A 42 -14.40 -0.10 -7.73
C ALA A 42 -14.88 -0.25 -9.18
N SER A 43 -14.44 0.66 -10.05
CA SER A 43 -14.62 0.56 -11.49
C SER A 43 -13.40 1.13 -12.20
N ALA A 44 -13.08 0.61 -13.37
CA ALA A 44 -12.01 1.12 -14.22
C ALA A 44 -12.60 1.66 -15.54
N ASP A 45 -12.17 2.83 -15.96
CA ASP A 45 -12.43 3.34 -17.29
C ASP A 45 -11.46 2.66 -18.28
N MET A 46 -12.01 1.89 -19.21
CA MET A 46 -11.23 1.11 -20.17
C MET A 46 -10.56 1.97 -21.26
N MET A 47 -11.00 3.21 -21.46
CA MET A 47 -10.45 4.13 -22.45
C MET A 47 -9.32 4.97 -21.87
N THR A 48 -9.44 5.42 -20.61
CA THR A 48 -8.44 6.29 -19.96
C THR A 48 -7.49 5.53 -19.04
N GLY A 49 -7.88 4.34 -18.56
CA GLY A 49 -7.16 3.58 -17.54
C GLY A 49 -7.36 4.11 -16.12
N GLU A 50 -8.25 5.07 -15.92
CA GLU A 50 -8.53 5.65 -14.60
C GLU A 50 -9.36 4.69 -13.73
N ASN A 51 -8.99 4.59 -12.45
CA ASN A 51 -9.76 3.84 -11.46
C ASN A 51 -10.63 4.81 -10.66
N SER A 52 -11.89 4.44 -10.47
CA SER A 52 -12.84 5.12 -9.59
C SER A 52 -13.25 4.21 -8.46
N PHE A 53 -13.51 4.81 -7.29
CA PHE A 53 -13.99 4.08 -6.12
C PHE A 53 -15.12 4.85 -5.44
N LYS A 54 -16.29 4.23 -5.33
CA LYS A 54 -17.45 4.79 -4.61
C LYS A 54 -17.59 4.10 -3.27
N LEU A 55 -17.55 4.87 -2.18
CA LEU A 55 -17.74 4.35 -0.83
C LEU A 55 -19.12 3.70 -0.69
N ASP A 56 -19.13 2.47 -0.20
CA ASP A 56 -20.34 1.70 0.08
C ASP A 56 -19.99 0.57 1.07
N PRO A 57 -20.48 0.62 2.33
CA PRO A 57 -20.20 -0.42 3.32
C PRO A 57 -20.66 -1.82 2.91
N ALA A 58 -21.66 -1.93 2.02
CA ALA A 58 -22.15 -3.19 1.47
C ALA A 58 -21.48 -3.55 0.14
N GLY A 59 -20.57 -2.71 -0.36
CA GLY A 59 -19.86 -2.92 -1.62
C GLY A 59 -18.93 -4.13 -1.57
N PRO A 60 -18.74 -4.83 -2.70
CA PRO A 60 -17.95 -6.06 -2.75
C PRO A 60 -16.44 -5.80 -2.84
N HIS A 61 -16.01 -4.57 -3.08
CA HIS A 61 -14.60 -4.21 -3.24
C HIS A 61 -14.06 -3.53 -1.98
N GLU A 62 -12.76 -3.65 -1.79
CA GLU A 62 -12.06 -3.12 -0.64
C GLU A 62 -10.67 -2.62 -1.02
N TYR A 63 -10.25 -1.49 -0.44
CA TYR A 63 -8.86 -1.07 -0.42
C TYR A 63 -8.42 -0.79 1.02
N VAL A 64 -7.11 -0.80 1.26
CA VAL A 64 -6.53 -0.54 2.58
C VAL A 64 -5.90 0.83 2.65
N LYS A 65 -6.02 1.49 3.82
CA LYS A 65 -5.32 2.72 4.15
C LYS A 65 -4.34 2.46 5.28
N LYS A 66 -3.17 3.08 5.18
CA LYS A 66 -2.19 3.06 6.26
C LYS A 66 -2.73 3.78 7.49
N THR A 67 -2.53 3.22 8.68
CA THR A 67 -2.89 3.86 9.96
C THR A 67 -1.66 4.22 10.80
N LYS A 68 -0.46 3.85 10.34
CA LYS A 68 0.83 4.12 11.00
C LYS A 68 1.71 5.03 10.12
N ALA A 69 2.75 5.60 10.71
CA ALA A 69 3.77 6.34 9.97
C ALA A 69 4.65 5.40 9.14
N ASP A 70 5.24 5.89 8.05
CA ASP A 70 6.04 5.07 7.13
C ASP A 70 7.20 4.34 7.81
N ALA A 71 7.86 4.96 8.80
CA ALA A 71 8.91 4.34 9.59
C ALA A 71 8.48 3.03 10.26
N TRP A 72 7.23 2.95 10.75
CA TRP A 72 6.71 1.74 11.37
C TRP A 72 6.62 0.58 10.37
N TYR A 73 6.21 0.86 9.13
CA TYR A 73 6.14 -0.18 8.08
C TYR A 73 7.54 -0.62 7.65
N THR A 74 8.49 0.30 7.57
CA THR A 74 9.89 -0.03 7.28
C THR A 74 10.45 -1.00 8.32
N ASP A 75 10.29 -0.69 9.61
CA ASP A 75 10.76 -1.57 10.70
C ASP A 75 10.11 -2.95 10.63
N ARG A 76 8.79 -3.00 10.41
CA ARG A 76 8.03 -4.25 10.30
C ARG A 76 8.41 -5.07 9.07
N LEU A 77 8.70 -4.44 7.95
CA LEU A 77 9.15 -5.13 6.75
C LEU A 77 10.58 -5.67 6.91
N ILE A 78 11.48 -4.91 7.54
CA ILE A 78 12.84 -5.37 7.86
C ILE A 78 12.77 -6.60 8.77
N GLU A 79 11.94 -6.53 9.82
CA GLU A 79 11.68 -7.65 10.75
C GLU A 79 11.11 -8.87 10.00
N ALA A 80 10.05 -8.67 9.20
CA ALA A 80 9.39 -9.76 8.46
C ALA A 80 10.28 -10.40 7.38
N LEU A 81 11.18 -9.63 6.78
CA LEU A 81 12.09 -10.09 5.73
C LEU A 81 13.42 -10.63 6.30
N GLY A 82 13.62 -10.58 7.62
CA GLY A 82 14.80 -11.15 8.27
C GLY A 82 16.09 -10.37 8.01
N TYR A 83 16.01 -9.09 7.67
CA TYR A 83 17.19 -8.24 7.55
C TYR A 83 17.65 -7.84 8.96
N SER A 84 18.64 -8.54 9.50
CA SER A 84 19.34 -8.11 10.72
C SER A 84 20.27 -6.93 10.42
N SER A 85 20.23 -5.90 11.27
CA SER A 85 21.20 -4.80 11.31
C SER A 85 22.62 -5.28 11.55
#